data_AF-A0A1J4RJ43-F1
#
_entry.id   AF-A0A1J4RJ43-F1
#
_cell.length_a   1.000
_cell.length_b   1.000
_cell.length_c   1.000
_cell.angle_alpha   90.00
_cell.angle_beta   90.00
_cell.angle_gamma   90.00
#
_symmetry.space_group_name_H-M   'P 1'
#
loop_
_entity.id
_entity.type
_entity.pdbx_description
1 polymer ?
#
loop_
_entity_poly.entity_id
_entity_poly.type
_entity_poly.pdbx_seq_one_letter_code
_entity_poly.pdbx_strand_id
1 'polypeptide(L)'
;MTKISIEENTRAQLAEFLPRALEKALNSYHRHMNKDVESQGFCFSTFHKDAKVAISHVELLIKLAKWVDQAGEETNLPLISADILALAENDIAAFREQQE
;
A
#
# COMPACT_ATOMS: atom_id res chain seq x y z
N MET A 1 -27.09 18.50 -17.08
CA MET A 1 -26.27 18.06 -15.94
C MET A 1 -26.10 16.56 -16.04
N THR A 2 -24.91 16.10 -16.40
CA THR A 2 -24.58 14.66 -16.42
C THR A 2 -24.51 14.18 -14.97
N LYS A 3 -25.31 13.17 -14.62
CA LYS A 3 -25.37 12.62 -13.26
C LYS A 3 -24.19 11.65 -13.12
N ILE A 4 -23.11 12.09 -12.46
CA ILE A 4 -21.96 11.23 -12.14
C ILE A 4 -22.45 10.14 -11.19
N SER A 5 -22.07 8.89 -11.46
CA SER A 5 -22.42 7.74 -10.62
C SER A 5 -21.65 7.78 -9.29
N ILE A 6 -22.16 7.06 -8.29
CA ILE A 6 -21.46 6.88 -7.01
C ILE A 6 -20.09 6.22 -7.23
N GLU A 7 -20.00 5.29 -8.19
CA GLU A 7 -18.77 4.56 -8.50
C GLU A 7 -17.70 5.47 -9.11
N GLU A 8 -18.05 6.29 -10.11
CA GLU A 8 -17.12 7.25 -10.72
C GLU A 8 -16.63 8.27 -9.68
N ASN A 9 -17.51 8.74 -8.80
CA ASN A 9 -17.13 9.66 -7.73
C ASN A 9 -16.18 8.99 -6.72
N THR A 10 -16.48 7.76 -6.32
CA THR A 10 -15.61 6.98 -5.43
C THR A 10 -14.24 6.75 -6.07
N ARG A 11 -14.20 6.43 -7.36
CA ARG A 11 -12.95 6.25 -8.10
C ARG A 11 -12.11 7.51 -8.14
N ALA A 12 -12.73 8.67 -8.40
CA ALA A 12 -12.04 9.96 -8.39
C ALA A 12 -11.45 10.27 -7.00
N GLN A 13 -12.21 10.03 -5.92
CA GLN A 13 -11.72 10.21 -4.55
C GLN A 13 -10.54 9.28 -4.23
N LEU A 14 -10.62 8.01 -4.67
CA LEU A 14 -9.52 7.06 -4.49
C LEU A 14 -8.30 7.44 -5.31
N ALA A 15 -8.45 7.91 -6.54
CA ALA A 15 -7.34 8.38 -7.37
C ALA A 15 -6.59 9.54 -6.68
N GLU A 16 -7.31 10.46 -6.04
CA GLU A 16 -6.66 11.54 -5.27
C GLU A 16 -5.98 11.03 -3.99
N PHE A 17 -6.61 10.07 -3.30
CA PHE A 17 -6.16 9.59 -1.98
C PHE A 17 -4.99 8.59 -2.03
N LEU A 18 -5.04 7.64 -2.96
CA LEU A 18 -4.21 6.43 -2.94
C LEU A 18 -2.70 6.68 -3.02
N PRO A 19 -2.16 7.59 -3.86
CA PRO A 19 -0.71 7.79 -3.96
C PRO A 19 -0.07 8.14 -2.61
N ARG A 20 -0.66 9.11 -1.91
CA ARG A 20 -0.16 9.55 -0.60
C ARG A 20 -0.41 8.52 0.49
N ALA A 21 -1.52 7.78 0.42
CA ALA A 21 -1.82 6.71 1.36
C ALA A 21 -0.80 5.56 1.25
N LEU A 22 -0.44 5.17 0.02
CA LEU A 22 0.53 4.12 -0.24
C LEU A 22 1.94 4.52 0.23
N GLU A 23 2.38 5.73 -0.10
CA GLU A 23 3.65 6.28 0.38
C GLU A 23 3.72 6.26 1.91
N LYS A 24 2.65 6.68 2.60
CA LYS A 24 2.60 6.67 4.07
C LYS A 24 2.64 5.25 4.64
N ALA A 25 1.98 4.29 4.00
CA ALA A 25 1.97 2.90 4.42
C ALA A 25 3.36 2.26 4.28
N LEU A 26 4.04 2.46 3.14
CA LEU A 26 5.40 2.00 2.89
C LEU A 26 6.40 2.60 3.89
N ASN A 27 6.37 3.92 4.05
CA ASN A 27 7.23 4.59 5.03
C ASN A 27 7.00 4.08 6.46
N SER A 28 5.75 3.78 6.82
CA SER A 28 5.44 3.20 8.13
C SER A 28 5.99 1.78 8.28
N TYR A 29 5.88 0.96 7.22
CA TYR A 29 6.44 -0.39 7.19
C TYR A 29 7.97 -0.36 7.29
N HIS A 30 8.66 0.37 6.42
CA HIS A 30 10.13 0.46 6.43
C HIS A 30 10.65 1.01 7.75
N ARG A 31 10.03 2.08 8.28
CA ARG A 31 10.42 2.61 9.59
C ARG A 31 10.25 1.58 10.70
N HIS A 32 9.22 0.73 10.63
CA HIS A 32 9.01 -0.32 11.61
C HIS A 32 10.02 -1.45 11.46
N MET A 33 10.28 -1.90 10.23
CA MET A 33 11.25 -2.97 9.93
C MET A 33 12.71 -2.57 10.23
N ASN A 34 13.03 -1.27 10.12
CA ASN A 34 14.37 -0.74 10.44
C ASN A 34 14.57 -0.47 11.94
N LYS A 35 13.59 -0.73 12.81
CA LYS A 35 13.81 -0.61 14.26
C LYS A 35 14.71 -1.74 14.71
N ASP A 36 15.73 -1.38 15.47
CA ASP A 36 16.65 -2.33 16.07
C ASP A 36 15.96 -3.07 17.23
N VAL A 37 15.49 -4.29 16.95
CA VAL A 37 14.64 -5.10 17.84
C VAL A 37 15.37 -5.45 19.14
N GLU A 38 16.69 -5.63 19.07
CA GLU A 38 17.53 -5.99 20.22
C GLU A 38 17.69 -4.83 21.21
N SER A 39 17.64 -3.59 20.73
CA SER A 39 17.84 -2.40 21.57
C SER A 39 16.59 -1.97 22.36
N GLN A 40 15.39 -2.41 21.96
CA GLN A 40 14.12 -1.87 22.48
C GLN A 40 13.30 -2.86 23.32
N GLY A 41 13.80 -4.08 23.55
CA GLY A 41 13.10 -5.08 24.38
C GLY A 41 11.72 -5.47 23.84
N PHE A 42 11.50 -5.33 22.53
CA PHE A 42 10.22 -5.68 21.92
C PHE A 42 10.00 -7.18 21.95
N CYS A 43 8.80 -7.59 22.36
CA CYS A 43 8.35 -8.95 22.13
C CYS A 43 8.23 -9.17 20.62
N PHE A 44 8.92 -10.19 20.11
CA PHE A 44 8.88 -10.60 18.70
C PHE A 44 7.45 -10.66 18.15
N SER A 45 6.51 -11.20 18.94
CA SER A 45 5.11 -11.32 18.52
C SER A 45 4.41 -9.97 18.27
N THR A 46 4.70 -8.95 19.07
CA THR A 46 4.16 -7.59 18.89
C THR A 46 4.79 -6.92 17.67
N PHE A 47 6.12 -7.01 17.54
CA PHE A 47 6.85 -6.46 16.40
C PHE A 47 6.33 -7.06 15.07
N HIS A 48 6.18 -8.38 15.04
CA HIS A 48 5.69 -9.14 13.90
C HIS A 48 4.23 -8.82 13.55
N LYS A 49 3.37 -8.68 14.57
CA LYS A 49 1.97 -8.30 14.38
C LYS A 49 1.86 -6.91 13.74
N ASP A 50 2.63 -5.94 14.21
CA ASP A 50 2.60 -4.58 13.68
C ASP A 50 3.11 -4.53 12.23
N ALA A 51 4.17 -5.27 11.93
CA ALA A 51 4.67 -5.43 10.55
C ALA A 51 3.60 -6.06 9.64
N LYS A 52 2.90 -7.10 10.12
CA LYS A 52 1.79 -7.75 9.39
C LYS A 52 0.63 -6.80 9.10
N VAL A 53 0.29 -5.93 10.06
CA VAL A 53 -0.77 -4.93 9.87
C VAL A 53 -0.36 -3.91 8.82
N ALA A 54 0.87 -3.38 8.92
CA ALA A 54 1.39 -2.40 7.96
C ALA A 54 1.42 -2.96 6.54
N ILE A 55 1.92 -4.18 6.34
CA ILE A 55 1.99 -4.80 5.02
C ILE A 55 0.60 -5.14 4.44
N SER A 56 -0.37 -5.49 5.30
CA SER A 56 -1.76 -5.71 4.87
C SER A 56 -2.40 -4.43 4.31
N HIS A 57 -2.08 -3.26 4.90
CA HIS A 57 -2.53 -1.98 4.36
C HIS A 57 -1.89 -1.69 3.00
N VAL A 58 -0.59 -1.96 2.83
CA VAL A 58 0.09 -1.81 1.53
C VAL A 58 -0.58 -2.67 0.46
N GLU A 59 -0.85 -3.94 0.77
CA GLU A 59 -1.51 -4.86 -0.18
C GLU A 59 -2.92 -4.38 -0.57
N LEU A 60 -3.71 -3.89 0.38
CA LEU A 60 -5.04 -3.34 0.11
C LEU A 60 -4.97 -2.11 -0.80
N LEU A 61 -4.05 -1.18 -0.52
CA LEU A 61 -3.90 0.05 -1.29
C LEU A 61 -3.47 -0.22 -2.73
N ILE A 62 -2.60 -1.20 -2.97
CA ILE A 62 -2.23 -1.64 -4.33
C ILE A 62 -3.45 -2.20 -5.06
N LYS A 63 -4.26 -3.04 -4.40
CA LYS A 63 -5.47 -3.61 -5.01
C LYS A 63 -6.47 -2.52 -5.41
N LEU A 64 -6.65 -1.51 -4.56
CA LEU A 64 -7.49 -0.36 -4.86
C LEU A 64 -6.91 0.48 -6.01
N ALA A 65 -5.60 0.71 -6.05
CA ALA A 65 -4.96 1.42 -7.16
C ALA A 65 -5.14 0.69 -8.50
N LYS A 66 -4.91 -0.62 -8.53
CA LYS A 66 -5.15 -1.46 -9.71
C LYS A 66 -6.62 -1.39 -10.15
N TRP A 67 -7.56 -1.38 -9.21
CA TRP A 67 -9.00 -1.23 -9.51
C TRP A 67 -9.33 0.14 -10.11
N VAL A 68 -8.73 1.22 -9.60
CA VAL A 68 -8.89 2.57 -10.15
C VAL A 68 -8.32 2.66 -11.57
N ASP A 69 -7.09 2.15 -11.78
CA ASP A 69 -6.38 2.21 -13.07
C ASP A 69 -7.10 1.40 -14.17
N GLN A 70 -7.68 0.24 -13.84
CA GLN A 70 -8.38 -0.62 -14.81
C GLN A 70 -9.63 0.01 -15.43
N ALA A 71 -10.09 1.12 -14.87
CA ALA A 71 -11.42 1.63 -15.15
C ALA A 71 -11.41 3.14 -15.49
N GLY A 72 -10.22 3.68 -15.81
CA GLY A 72 -10.05 4.97 -16.47
C GLY A 72 -9.86 4.81 -17.98
N GLU A 73 -10.42 5.73 -18.77
CA GLU A 73 -10.07 5.90 -20.19
C GLU A 73 -8.73 6.65 -20.31
N GLU A 74 -7.80 6.09 -21.09
CA GLU A 74 -6.61 6.71 -21.73
C GLU A 74 -5.79 7.78 -20.98
N THR A 75 -5.72 7.75 -19.65
CA THR A 75 -4.59 8.41 -18.97
C THR A 75 -3.40 7.46 -19.10
N ASN A 76 -2.46 7.75 -20.02
CA ASN A 76 -1.27 6.93 -20.29
C ASN A 76 -0.30 6.76 -19.11
N LEU A 77 -0.65 7.25 -17.90
CA LEU A 77 0.18 7.18 -16.72
C LEU A 77 -0.57 6.46 -15.60
N PRO A 78 0.01 5.37 -15.05
CA PRO A 78 -0.60 4.65 -13.94
C PRO A 78 -0.68 5.53 -12.69
N LEU A 79 -1.70 5.32 -11.86
CA LEU A 79 -1.91 6.07 -10.62
C LEU A 79 -0.72 5.96 -9.66
N ILE A 80 -0.08 4.80 -9.65
CA ILE A 80 1.12 4.49 -8.88
C ILE A 80 2.24 4.20 -9.87
N SER A 81 3.42 4.81 -9.68
CA SER A 81 4.57 4.53 -10.54
C SER A 81 5.00 3.07 -10.46
N ALA A 82 5.56 2.55 -11.56
CA ALA A 82 6.06 1.18 -11.60
C ALA A 82 7.10 0.89 -10.51
N ASP A 83 7.95 1.87 -10.19
CA ASP A 83 8.97 1.73 -9.13
C ASP A 83 8.36 1.55 -7.75
N ILE A 84 7.32 2.34 -7.41
CA ILE A 84 6.63 2.24 -6.12
C ILE A 84 5.84 0.93 -6.04
N LEU A 85 5.23 0.51 -7.14
CA LEU A 85 4.53 -0.76 -7.20
C LEU A 85 5.48 -1.94 -6.99
N ALA A 86 6.63 -1.95 -7.68
CA ALA A 86 7.64 -2.99 -7.55
C ALA A 86 8.23 -3.05 -6.14
N LEU A 87 8.53 -1.88 -5.54
CA LEU A 87 8.98 -1.80 -4.14
C LEU A 87 7.96 -2.44 -3.20
N ALA A 88 6.69 -2.07 -3.34
CA ALA A 88 5.64 -2.58 -2.48
C ALA A 88 5.38 -4.09 -2.66
N GLU A 89 5.46 -4.59 -3.89
CA GLU A 89 5.35 -6.03 -4.18
C GLU A 89 6.53 -6.82 -3.61
N ASN A 90 7.76 -6.27 -3.68
CA ASN A 90 8.94 -6.86 -3.06
C ASN A 90 8.84 -6.91 -1.53
N ASP A 91 8.36 -5.83 -0.89
CA ASP A 91 8.15 -5.80 0.57
C ASP A 91 7.12 -6.86 1.00
N ILE A 92 6.03 -7.02 0.23
CA ILE A 92 5.01 -8.04 0.48
C ILE A 92 5.61 -9.44 0.36
N ALA A 93 6.40 -9.69 -0.67
CA ALA A 93 7.07 -10.98 -0.88
C ALA A 93 8.04 -11.29 0.27
N ALA A 94 8.93 -10.35 0.59
CA ALA A 94 9.91 -10.50 1.67
C ALA A 94 9.24 -10.75 3.03
N PHE A 95 8.13 -10.08 3.33
CA PHE A 95 7.39 -10.34 4.57
C PHE A 95 6.74 -11.72 4.61
N ARG A 96 6.29 -12.25 3.47
CA ARG A 96 5.68 -13.58 3.36
C ARG A 96 6.70 -14.68 3.55
N GLU A 97 7.90 -14.54 2.98
CA GLU A 97 9.02 -15.49 3.19
C GLU A 97 9.41 -15.59 4.67
N GLN A 98 9.27 -14.51 5.45
CA GLN A 98 9.52 -14.53 6.90
C GLN A 98 8.40 -15.22 7.72
N GLN A 99 7.29 -15.64 7.11
CA GLN A 99 6.22 -16.38 7.79
C GLN A 99 6.37 -17.91 7.69
N GLU A 100 7.26 -18.41 6.83
CA GLU A 100 7.51 -19.83 6.58
C GLU A 100 8.59 -20.39 7.52
#